data_AF-G3IP75-F1
#
_entry.id   AF-G3IP75-F1
#
_cell.length_a   1.000
_cell.length_b   1.000
_cell.length_c   1.000
_cell.angle_alpha   90.00
_cell.angle_beta   90.00
_cell.angle_gamma   90.00
#
_symmetry.space_group_name_H-M   'P 1'
#
loop_
_entity.id
_entity.type
_entity.pdbx_description
1 polymer ?
#
loop_
_entity_poly.entity_id
_entity_poly.type
_entity_poly.pdbx_seq_one_letter_code
_entity_poly.pdbx_strand_id
1 'polypeptide(L)'
;MFVHVTVISIEPTVRAELMEQVPHIALFCQENRPSIPYAFSKYLLPIVVRYLADQNNQVRKTSQAALLALLEQELMERLDVETKVCPVLIELTAPDSNDDVKTEAVAVSLSGNLVTHAVIQICGSQ
;
A
#
# COMPACT_ATOMS: atom_id res chain seq x y z
N MET A 1 11.07 21.96 16.73
CA MET A 1 10.34 21.51 15.53
C MET A 1 11.03 20.35 14.80
N PHE A 2 12.36 20.31 14.69
CA PHE A 2 13.08 19.22 14.01
C PHE A 2 13.11 17.86 14.75
N VAL A 3 12.87 17.83 16.07
CA VAL A 3 12.89 16.59 16.88
C VAL A 3 11.60 15.77 16.76
N HIS A 4 10.49 16.35 16.29
CA HIS A 4 9.23 15.62 16.12
C HIS A 4 9.17 14.85 14.78
N VAL A 5 9.85 15.33 13.75
CA VAL A 5 9.82 14.69 12.42
C VAL A 5 10.65 13.40 12.40
N THR A 6 11.72 13.32 13.21
CA THR A 6 12.50 12.09 13.37
C THR A 6 11.78 11.02 14.20
N VAL A 7 10.92 11.39 15.15
CA VAL A 7 10.13 10.43 15.95
C VAL A 7 9.06 9.72 15.11
N ILE A 8 8.45 10.43 14.14
CA ILE A 8 7.48 9.85 13.19
C ILE A 8 8.11 8.73 12.35
N SER A 9 9.43 8.76 12.12
CA SER A 9 10.16 7.72 11.41
C SER A 9 10.47 6.47 12.26
N ILE A 10 10.42 6.55 13.59
CA ILE A 10 11.00 5.52 14.47
C ILE A 10 9.90 4.66 15.11
N GLU A 11 8.80 5.26 15.57
CA GLU A 11 7.79 4.53 16.33
C GLU A 11 6.86 3.70 15.42
N PRO A 12 6.83 2.35 15.56
CA PRO A 12 5.99 1.52 14.70
C PRO A 12 4.49 1.82 14.83
N THR A 13 4.04 2.23 16.01
CA THR A 13 2.65 2.63 16.30
C THR A 13 2.24 3.84 15.44
N VAL A 14 3.09 4.87 15.35
CA VAL A 14 2.82 6.07 14.54
C VAL A 14 2.75 5.71 13.05
N ARG A 15 3.62 4.81 12.57
CA ARG A 15 3.59 4.34 11.18
C ARG A 15 2.33 3.51 10.88
N ALA A 16 1.91 2.65 11.81
CA ALA A 16 0.68 1.87 11.69
C ALA A 16 -0.55 2.80 11.67
N GLU A 17 -0.66 3.73 12.62
CA GLU A 17 -1.75 4.71 12.67
C GLU A 17 -1.83 5.52 11.36
N LEU A 18 -0.68 5.97 10.82
CA LEU A 18 -0.66 6.63 9.52
C LEU A 18 -1.29 5.76 8.42
N MET A 19 -0.98 4.46 8.37
CA MET A 19 -1.55 3.53 7.39
C MET A 19 -3.05 3.33 7.58
N GLU A 20 -3.57 3.35 8.81
CA GLU A 20 -5.02 3.35 9.06
C GLU A 20 -5.70 4.59 8.46
N GLN A 21 -5.02 5.74 8.48
CA GLN A 21 -5.57 6.98 7.94
C GLN A 21 -5.41 7.13 6.42
N VAL A 22 -4.45 6.44 5.79
CA VAL A 22 -4.13 6.61 4.36
C VAL A 22 -5.36 6.44 3.44
N PRO A 23 -6.24 5.44 3.58
CA PRO A 23 -7.41 5.30 2.72
C PRO A 23 -8.33 6.54 2.76
N HIS A 24 -8.54 7.12 3.94
CA HIS A 24 -9.32 8.34 4.10
C HIS A 24 -8.66 9.55 3.43
N ILE A 25 -7.33 9.67 3.53
CA ILE A 25 -6.58 10.74 2.87
C ILE A 25 -6.60 10.56 1.35
N ALA A 26 -6.55 9.32 0.85
CA ALA A 26 -6.65 9.02 -0.57
C ALA A 26 -8.01 9.42 -1.14
N LEU A 27 -9.10 9.11 -0.42
CA LEU A 27 -10.45 9.56 -0.77
C LEU A 27 -10.52 11.09 -0.85
N PHE A 28 -10.01 11.80 0.17
CA PHE A 28 -9.94 13.26 0.15
C PHE A 28 -9.15 13.80 -1.06
N CYS A 29 -8.02 13.17 -1.41
CA CYS A 29 -7.24 13.56 -2.60
C CYS A 29 -8.03 13.37 -3.90
N GLN A 30 -8.84 12.31 -3.98
CA GLN A 30 -9.67 12.02 -5.15
C GLN A 30 -10.81 13.05 -5.29
N GLU A 31 -11.49 13.36 -4.20
CA GLU A 31 -12.56 14.37 -4.16
C GLU A 31 -12.04 15.77 -4.50
N ASN A 32 -10.79 16.08 -4.12
CA ASN A 32 -10.16 17.39 -4.34
C ASN A 32 -9.15 17.39 -5.50
N ARG A 33 -9.22 16.41 -6.41
CA ARG A 33 -8.26 16.22 -7.51
C ARG A 33 -8.00 17.47 -8.36
N PRO A 34 -8.98 18.35 -8.68
CA PRO A 34 -8.71 19.57 -9.44
C PRO A 34 -7.73 20.53 -8.74
N SER A 35 -7.72 20.54 -7.41
CA SER A 35 -6.87 21.42 -6.59
C SER A 35 -5.52 20.79 -6.25
N ILE A 36 -5.49 19.46 -6.08
CA ILE A 36 -4.30 18.70 -5.67
C ILE A 36 -4.09 17.45 -6.56
N PRO A 37 -3.87 17.65 -7.87
CA PRO A 37 -3.77 16.55 -8.81
C PRO A 37 -2.58 15.65 -8.46
N TYR A 38 -2.81 14.34 -8.52
CA TYR A 38 -1.79 13.30 -8.27
C TYR A 38 -1.14 13.34 -6.88
N ALA A 39 -1.73 14.04 -5.89
CA ALA A 39 -1.14 14.17 -4.55
C ALA A 39 -0.93 12.80 -3.88
N PHE A 40 -1.92 11.90 -3.97
CA PHE A 40 -1.80 10.55 -3.46
C PHE A 40 -0.64 9.79 -4.15
N SER A 41 -0.67 9.72 -5.48
CA SER A 41 0.34 9.02 -6.30
C SER A 41 1.76 9.50 -6.05
N LYS A 42 1.92 10.81 -5.83
CA LYS A 42 3.22 11.46 -5.68
C LYS A 42 3.79 11.36 -4.27
N TYR A 43 2.95 11.46 -3.24
CA TYR A 43 3.42 11.62 -1.86
C TYR A 43 3.08 10.44 -0.95
N LEU A 44 1.89 9.84 -1.10
CA LEU A 44 1.41 8.80 -0.18
C LEU A 44 1.70 7.40 -0.69
N LEU A 45 1.51 7.15 -1.99
CA LEU A 45 1.73 5.84 -2.59
C LEU A 45 3.16 5.31 -2.36
N PRO A 46 4.25 6.10 -2.49
CA PRO A 46 5.59 5.62 -2.17
C PRO A 46 5.75 5.19 -0.70
N ILE A 47 5.01 5.81 0.22
CA ILE A 47 5.06 5.46 1.65
C ILE A 47 4.33 4.14 1.88
N VAL A 48 3.14 3.97 1.30
CA VAL A 48 2.35 2.72 1.37
C VAL A 48 3.20 1.55 0.88
N VAL A 49 3.76 1.68 -0.32
CA VAL A 49 4.58 0.64 -0.94
C VAL A 49 5.80 0.29 -0.08
N ARG A 50 6.48 1.30 0.48
CA ARG A 50 7.62 1.08 1.38
C ARG A 50 7.22 0.33 2.66
N TYR A 51 6.06 0.63 3.23
CA TYR A 51 5.63 0.03 4.50
C TYR A 51 5.06 -1.40 4.36
N LEU A 52 4.77 -1.86 3.14
CA LEU A 52 4.49 -3.28 2.87
C LEU A 52 5.67 -4.19 3.27
N ALA A 53 6.89 -3.66 3.24
CA ALA A 53 8.13 -4.33 3.64
C ALA A 53 8.73 -3.76 4.94
N ASP A 54 7.93 -3.11 5.79
CA ASP A 54 8.42 -2.56 7.07
C ASP A 54 9.00 -3.65 7.97
N GLN A 55 10.03 -3.32 8.75
CA GLN A 55 10.64 -4.27 9.69
C GLN A 55 9.66 -4.71 10.79
N ASN A 56 8.68 -3.86 11.12
CA ASN A 56 7.66 -4.16 12.11
C ASN A 56 6.42 -4.84 11.49
N ASN A 57 6.06 -6.00 12.04
CA ASN A 57 4.94 -6.81 11.56
C ASN A 57 3.59 -6.08 11.61
N GLN A 58 3.33 -5.26 12.64
CA GLN A 58 2.07 -4.52 12.73
C GLN A 58 1.97 -3.48 11.62
N VAL A 59 3.07 -2.76 11.34
CA VAL A 59 3.11 -1.79 10.25
C VAL A 59 2.87 -2.48 8.91
N ARG A 60 3.46 -3.66 8.67
CA ARG A 60 3.18 -4.43 7.44
C ARG A 60 1.71 -4.81 7.32
N LYS A 61 1.12 -5.41 8.37
CA LYS A 61 -0.29 -5.82 8.37
C LYS A 61 -1.24 -4.64 8.11
N THR A 62 -1.02 -3.51 8.78
CA THR A 62 -1.85 -2.33 8.58
C THR A 62 -1.64 -1.73 7.19
N SER A 63 -0.41 -1.73 6.66
CA SER A 63 -0.13 -1.27 5.28
C SER A 63 -0.82 -2.15 4.23
N GLN A 64 -0.85 -3.46 4.46
CA GLN A 64 -1.54 -4.41 3.61
C GLN A 64 -3.06 -4.18 3.63
N ALA A 65 -3.65 -3.95 4.82
CA ALA A 65 -5.06 -3.60 4.94
C ALA A 65 -5.39 -2.27 4.26
N ALA A 66 -4.52 -1.27 4.41
CA ALA A 66 -4.66 0.02 3.73
C ALA A 66 -4.59 -0.14 2.20
N LEU A 67 -3.63 -0.91 1.69
CA LEU A 67 -3.51 -1.18 0.25
C LEU A 67 -4.75 -1.90 -0.30
N LEU A 68 -5.28 -2.88 0.43
CA LEU A 68 -6.50 -3.58 0.04
C LEU A 68 -7.68 -2.61 -0.05
N ALA A 69 -7.87 -1.76 0.97
CA ALA A 69 -8.93 -0.75 0.96
C ALA A 69 -8.79 0.25 -0.20
N LEU A 70 -7.57 0.67 -0.53
CA LEU A 70 -7.29 1.56 -1.67
C LEU A 70 -7.64 0.91 -3.02
N LEU A 71 -7.39 -0.40 -3.17
CA LEU A 71 -7.74 -1.16 -4.37
C LEU A 71 -9.25 -1.39 -4.46
N GLU A 72 -9.90 -1.79 -3.37
CA GLU A 72 -11.34 -2.03 -3.28
C GLU A 72 -12.17 -0.78 -3.58
N GLN A 73 -11.68 0.39 -3.17
CA GLN A 73 -12.35 1.67 -3.38
C GLN A 73 -11.89 2.37 -4.68
N GLU A 74 -11.07 1.73 -5.50
CA GLU A 74 -10.54 2.28 -6.76
C GLU A 74 -9.88 3.67 -6.59
N LEU A 75 -9.19 3.88 -5.45
CA LEU A 75 -8.56 5.15 -5.08
C LEU A 75 -7.16 5.33 -5.71
N MET A 76 -6.76 4.43 -6.60
CA MET A 76 -5.48 4.45 -7.29
C MET A 76 -5.67 4.39 -8.79
N GLU A 77 -4.85 5.14 -9.52
CA GLU A 77 -4.84 5.03 -10.97
C GLU A 77 -4.24 3.70 -11.39
N ARG A 78 -4.80 3.11 -12.46
CA ARG A 78 -4.32 1.84 -13.02
C ARG A 78 -2.82 1.83 -13.28
N LEU A 79 -2.28 2.92 -13.84
CA LEU A 79 -0.85 3.06 -14.11
C LEU A 79 0.00 2.95 -12.83
N ASP A 80 -0.48 3.53 -11.73
CA ASP A 80 0.21 3.47 -10.44
C ASP A 80 0.19 2.05 -9.87
N VAL A 81 -0.93 1.33 -10.01
CA VAL A 81 -1.02 -0.07 -9.60
C VAL A 81 -0.02 -0.92 -10.39
N GLU A 82 -0.04 -0.82 -11.71
CA GLU A 82 0.81 -1.62 -12.60
C GLU A 82 2.31 -1.32 -12.41
N THR A 83 2.69 -0.04 -12.25
CA THR A 83 4.10 0.36 -12.25
C THR A 83 4.74 0.48 -10.86
N LYS A 84 3.96 0.64 -9.80
CA LYS A 84 4.48 0.87 -8.44
C LYS A 84 4.04 -0.19 -7.42
N VAL A 85 2.83 -0.74 -7.55
CA VAL A 85 2.30 -1.71 -6.58
C VAL A 85 2.64 -3.14 -7.00
N CYS A 86 2.31 -3.52 -8.24
CA CYS A 86 2.53 -4.89 -8.73
C CYS A 86 3.99 -5.37 -8.60
N PRO A 87 5.03 -4.57 -8.93
CA PRO A 87 6.41 -5.02 -8.79
C PRO A 87 6.76 -5.42 -7.35
N VAL A 88 6.31 -4.63 -6.37
CA VAL A 88 6.58 -4.90 -4.94
C VAL A 88 5.81 -6.12 -4.45
N LEU A 89 4.57 -6.32 -4.89
CA LEU A 89 3.82 -7.53 -4.55
C LEU A 89 4.47 -8.80 -5.12
N ILE A 90 5.00 -8.73 -6.34
CA ILE A 90 5.74 -9.84 -6.96
C ILE A 90 7.00 -10.15 -6.15
N GLU A 91 7.77 -9.13 -5.76
CA GLU A 91 8.98 -9.31 -4.94
C GLU A 91 8.66 -9.92 -3.56
N LEU A 92 7.61 -9.45 -2.89
CA LEU A 92 7.21 -9.95 -1.57
C LEU A 92 6.69 -11.40 -1.60
N THR A 93 6.12 -11.82 -2.73
CA THR A 93 5.60 -13.18 -2.93
C THR A 93 6.61 -14.13 -3.57
N ALA A 94 7.82 -13.66 -3.90
CA ALA A 94 8.88 -14.49 -4.46
C ALA A 94 9.34 -15.58 -3.46
N PRO A 95 9.67 -16.80 -3.93
CA PRO A 95 10.02 -17.94 -3.08
C PRO A 95 11.31 -17.74 -2.26
N ASP A 96 12.16 -16.78 -2.62
CA ASP A 96 13.43 -16.48 -1.94
C ASP A 96 13.32 -15.35 -0.88
N SER A 97 12.10 -14.81 -0.62
CA SER A 97 11.88 -13.77 0.39
C SER A 97 11.91 -14.32 1.83
N ASN A 98 12.25 -13.47 2.82
CA ASN A 98 12.42 -13.86 4.23
C ASN A 98 11.14 -14.50 4.81
N ASP A 99 11.23 -15.63 5.51
CA ASP A 99 10.08 -16.50 5.84
C ASP A 99 9.03 -15.85 6.77
N ASP A 100 9.43 -14.86 7.60
CA ASP A 100 8.50 -14.05 8.41
C ASP A 100 7.64 -13.08 7.57
N VAL A 101 8.15 -12.67 6.40
CA VAL A 101 7.45 -11.81 5.43
C VAL A 101 6.51 -12.65 4.55
N LYS A 102 6.87 -13.91 4.27
CA LYS A 102 6.05 -14.84 3.49
C LYS A 102 4.69 -15.13 4.12
N THR A 103 4.63 -15.37 5.43
CA THR A 103 3.37 -15.76 6.08
C THR A 103 2.33 -14.62 6.07
N GLU A 104 2.78 -13.37 6.01
CA GLU A 104 1.92 -12.18 5.93
C GLU A 104 1.60 -11.79 4.47
N ALA A 105 2.54 -11.93 3.53
CA ALA A 105 2.27 -11.76 2.10
C ALA A 105 1.27 -12.81 1.58
N VAL A 106 1.31 -14.02 2.15
CA VAL A 106 0.32 -15.09 1.94
C VAL A 106 -1.07 -14.68 2.43
N ALA A 107 -1.22 -13.83 3.45
CA ALA A 107 -2.55 -13.35 3.86
C ALA A 107 -3.17 -12.38 2.83
N VAL A 108 -2.37 -11.52 2.19
CA VAL A 108 -2.83 -10.67 1.07
C VAL A 108 -3.14 -11.49 -0.19
N SER A 109 -2.43 -12.60 -0.41
CA SER A 109 -2.69 -13.50 -1.53
C SER A 109 -3.80 -14.54 -1.24
N LEU A 110 -4.11 -14.87 0.02
CA LEU A 110 -5.20 -15.76 0.42
C LEU A 110 -6.53 -15.04 0.67
N SER A 111 -6.53 -13.78 1.10
CA SER A 111 -7.68 -12.89 0.83
C SER A 111 -7.75 -12.51 -0.66
N GLY A 112 -6.67 -12.78 -1.39
CA GLY A 112 -6.36 -12.45 -2.77
C GLY A 112 -7.19 -13.12 -3.86
N ASN A 113 -8.37 -13.66 -3.60
CA ASN A 113 -9.34 -13.80 -4.69
C ASN A 113 -9.67 -12.44 -5.30
N LEU A 114 -9.51 -11.32 -4.58
CA LEU A 114 -9.71 -9.99 -5.13
C LEU A 114 -8.47 -9.40 -5.82
N VAL A 115 -7.26 -9.60 -5.29
CA VAL A 115 -6.01 -9.10 -5.92
C VAL A 115 -5.69 -9.86 -7.20
N THR A 116 -5.89 -11.19 -7.22
CA THR A 116 -5.69 -11.98 -8.43
C THR A 116 -6.74 -11.62 -9.48
N HIS A 117 -8.00 -11.38 -9.09
CA HIS A 117 -9.06 -11.01 -10.02
C HIS A 117 -8.97 -9.55 -10.50
N ALA A 118 -8.49 -8.62 -9.66
CA ALA A 118 -8.20 -7.23 -10.05
C ALA A 118 -6.98 -7.16 -10.98
N VAL A 119 -5.89 -7.89 -10.68
CA VAL A 119 -4.72 -7.97 -11.56
C VAL A 119 -5.05 -8.70 -12.88
N ILE A 120 -5.88 -9.75 -12.87
CA ILE A 120 -6.34 -10.45 -14.08
C ILE A 120 -7.34 -9.60 -14.89
N GLN A 121 -8.29 -8.91 -14.29
CA GLN A 121 -9.22 -8.01 -15.00
C GLN A 121 -8.50 -6.80 -15.62
N ILE A 122 -7.54 -6.24 -14.89
CA ILE A 122 -6.74 -5.10 -15.34
C ILE A 122 -5.79 -5.57 -16.46
N CYS A 123 -4.96 -6.59 -16.24
CA CYS A 123 -3.97 -7.05 -17.24
C CYS A 123 -4.56 -7.88 -18.39
N GLY A 124 -5.76 -8.45 -18.24
CA GLY A 124 -6.40 -9.35 -19.20
C GLY A 124 -7.36 -8.70 -20.20
N SER A 125 -7.45 -7.37 -20.25
CA SER A 125 -8.27 -6.63 -21.24
C SER A 125 -7.47 -6.22 -22.49
N GLN A 126 -6.57 -7.08 -22.98
CA GLN A 126 -6.00 -6.96 -24.34
C GLN A 126 -6.63 -7.99 -25.27
#